data_AF-A0A7V4AWY1-F1
#
_entry.id   AF-A0A7V4AWY1-F1
#
_cell.length_a   1.000
_cell.length_b   1.000
_cell.length_c   1.000
_cell.angle_alpha   90.00
_cell.angle_beta   90.00
_cell.angle_gamma   90.00
#
_symmetry.space_group_name_H-M   'P 1'
#
loop_
_entity.id
_entity.type
_entity.pdbx_description
1 polymer ?
#
loop_
_entity_poly.entity_id
_entity_poly.type
_entity_poly.pdbx_seq_one_letter_code
_entity_poly.pdbx_strand_id
1 'polypeptide(L)'
;MRAWNAACADMYARRAGPCSSSSASPNSNSSARPNSKPPCVKSRPGTPRSKPPRPNLRRSNQKPSRPRTRPWPRLKPRPRRRPLQRKNLRKRARRPLRRAKKKRRSKVESGCPAQRAAFRINIECQCHEALQKRGLTDKNMSETRLIVSPAPFCHNGNSVRSIMLDFIIALIPAAVMGYVRFGARAFAVIAVCVASAVLAEALAQKATKRPMTLGNLHAVYLGLVFAMLMPAGVPLWAPVVGVGFALVVGKHFFGGIGCSPFNPVLLGWVVLVLSWPTEITAWAAPGAAAAGIAREAPLDALFKYGGAFVEKIPMADLFWGLVPGPIGVCTAAVLVGGVYLVVRRRICLLVPASFLLGVFAFASIAVAQGFGGELKAASPMLHVLTGNTMLGAFFLSTEYSAAPVTTAGKIVFGLGCGIMVMLIRIFGLYPDGVPFAILFMSLWTPILDRVRPRVLGVVKEVRVRA
;
A
#
# COMPACT_ATOMS: atom_id res chain seq x y z
N MET A 1 2.52 -23.12 10.67
CA MET A 1 2.89 -22.63 9.32
C MET A 1 2.04 -23.22 8.19
N ARG A 2 1.89 -24.55 8.05
CA ARG A 2 1.06 -25.14 6.97
C ARG A 2 -0.46 -24.87 7.10
N ALA A 3 -1.01 -24.88 8.31
CA ALA A 3 -2.42 -24.54 8.56
C ALA A 3 -2.75 -23.05 8.31
N TRP A 4 -1.76 -22.16 8.48
CA TRP A 4 -1.92 -20.72 8.28
C TRP A 4 -1.87 -20.34 6.79
N ASN A 5 -1.03 -21.04 6.02
CA ASN A 5 -1.00 -20.92 4.56
C ASN A 5 -2.29 -21.44 3.90
N ALA A 6 -2.90 -22.50 4.47
CA ALA A 6 -4.20 -23.00 4.00
C ALA A 6 -5.34 -22.00 4.28
N ALA A 7 -5.34 -21.35 5.45
CA ALA A 7 -6.33 -20.32 5.79
C ALA A 7 -6.18 -19.05 4.92
N CYS A 8 -4.96 -18.64 4.57
CA CYS A 8 -4.73 -17.54 3.63
C CYS A 8 -5.14 -17.90 2.20
N ALA A 9 -4.90 -19.14 1.75
CA ALA A 9 -5.32 -19.60 0.43
C ALA A 9 -6.86 -19.65 0.31
N ASP A 10 -7.57 -20.09 1.35
CA ASP A 10 -9.04 -20.13 1.37
C ASP A 10 -9.66 -18.72 1.42
N MET A 11 -8.99 -17.77 2.09
CA MET A 11 -9.39 -16.35 2.08
C MET A 11 -9.21 -15.69 0.71
N TYR A 12 -8.20 -16.09 -0.07
CA TYR A 12 -7.97 -15.60 -1.43
C TYR A 12 -8.85 -16.31 -2.48
N ALA A 13 -9.17 -17.60 -2.29
CA ALA A 13 -10.09 -18.33 -3.17
C ALA A 13 -11.50 -17.73 -3.15
N ARG A 14 -11.98 -17.28 -1.98
CA ARG A 14 -13.27 -16.55 -1.84
C ARG A 14 -13.27 -15.14 -2.44
N ARG A 15 -12.11 -14.64 -2.88
CA ARG A 15 -11.93 -13.34 -3.56
C ARG A 15 -12.11 -13.44 -5.07
N ALA A 16 -12.05 -14.64 -5.64
CA ALA A 16 -12.48 -14.94 -7.00
C ALA A 16 -13.94 -15.42 -6.96
N GLY A 17 -14.88 -14.62 -7.48
CA GLY A 17 -16.27 -15.06 -7.62
C GLY A 17 -16.38 -16.31 -8.51
N PRO A 18 -17.40 -17.16 -8.32
CA PRO A 18 -17.58 -18.34 -9.14
C PRO A 18 -17.89 -17.96 -10.59
N CYS A 19 -17.10 -18.49 -11.53
CA CYS A 19 -17.51 -18.58 -12.92
C CYS A 19 -18.66 -19.59 -13.01
N SER A 20 -19.83 -19.10 -13.42
CA SER A 20 -20.98 -19.90 -13.79
C SER A 20 -20.66 -20.79 -14.99
N SER A 21 -20.55 -22.10 -14.77
CA SER A 21 -20.77 -23.09 -15.81
C SER A 21 -22.07 -23.82 -15.49
N SER A 22 -23.10 -23.51 -16.27
CA SER A 22 -24.34 -24.26 -16.37
C SER A 22 -24.04 -25.65 -16.95
N SER A 23 -24.37 -26.71 -16.24
CA SER A 23 -24.65 -28.02 -16.82
C SER A 23 -25.72 -28.72 -15.99
N ALA A 24 -26.68 -29.28 -16.70
CA ALA A 24 -27.95 -29.78 -16.22
C ALA A 24 -27.87 -31.01 -15.28
N SER A 25 -28.99 -31.20 -14.58
CA SER A 25 -29.39 -32.30 -13.67
C SER A 25 -29.32 -33.70 -14.33
N PRO A 26 -29.34 -34.82 -13.55
CA PRO A 26 -30.61 -35.33 -13.01
C PRO A 26 -30.57 -35.85 -11.55
N ASN A 27 -31.69 -35.57 -10.85
CA ASN A 27 -32.41 -36.38 -9.85
C ASN A 27 -31.66 -37.32 -8.88
N SER A 28 -31.89 -37.09 -7.58
CA SER A 28 -32.49 -38.09 -6.68
C SER A 28 -32.94 -37.48 -5.35
N ASN A 29 -34.19 -37.73 -4.99
CA ASN A 29 -34.85 -37.44 -3.71
C ASN A 29 -34.14 -38.05 -2.50
N SER A 30 -34.16 -37.37 -1.35
CA SER A 30 -34.70 -37.92 -0.08
C SER A 30 -34.41 -37.01 1.14
N SER A 31 -35.49 -36.42 1.68
CA SER A 31 -35.89 -36.32 3.10
C SER A 31 -34.87 -36.22 4.26
N ALA A 32 -35.18 -35.27 5.15
CA ALA A 32 -35.19 -35.37 6.63
C ALA A 32 -33.91 -35.07 7.46
N ARG A 33 -34.01 -33.98 8.24
CA ARG A 33 -33.45 -33.77 9.60
C ARG A 33 -34.21 -34.67 10.62
N PRO A 34 -33.85 -34.81 11.94
CA PRO A 34 -33.07 -33.90 12.80
C PRO A 34 -32.14 -34.52 13.89
N ASN A 35 -31.38 -33.63 14.55
CA ASN A 35 -30.90 -33.59 15.95
C ASN A 35 -30.76 -34.88 16.79
N SER A 36 -29.59 -35.03 17.44
CA SER A 36 -29.47 -35.16 18.92
C SER A 36 -28.01 -35.23 19.41
N LYS A 37 -27.67 -34.38 20.39
CA LYS A 37 -26.65 -34.57 21.44
C LYS A 37 -27.23 -35.55 22.49
N PRO A 38 -26.49 -36.22 23.42
CA PRO A 38 -25.61 -35.63 24.48
C PRO A 38 -24.46 -36.58 24.96
N PRO A 39 -23.98 -36.59 26.24
CA PRO A 39 -22.97 -35.70 26.85
C PRO A 39 -21.73 -36.42 27.47
N CYS A 40 -20.83 -35.62 28.07
CA CYS A 40 -19.68 -35.97 28.92
C CYS A 40 -20.01 -36.79 30.19
N VAL A 41 -19.00 -37.47 30.79
CA VAL A 41 -18.42 -37.20 32.15
C VAL A 41 -17.30 -38.21 32.53
N LYS A 42 -16.14 -37.65 32.95
CA LYS A 42 -15.09 -37.99 33.96
C LYS A 42 -14.79 -39.46 34.33
N SER A 43 -13.52 -39.91 34.40
CA SER A 43 -12.60 -39.67 35.54
C SER A 43 -11.10 -39.91 35.25
N ARG A 44 -10.22 -39.16 35.95
CA ARG A 44 -8.75 -39.31 36.15
C ARG A 44 -8.48 -40.16 37.42
N PRO A 45 -7.23 -40.49 37.91
CA PRO A 45 -5.88 -39.97 37.60
C PRO A 45 -4.71 -41.01 37.57
N GLY A 46 -3.47 -40.57 37.25
CA GLY A 46 -2.23 -41.27 37.65
C GLY A 46 -1.06 -41.26 36.64
N THR A 47 -0.12 -40.32 36.79
CA THR A 47 1.25 -40.28 36.20
C THR A 47 2.21 -41.27 36.92
N PRO A 48 3.45 -41.64 36.44
CA PRO A 48 4.38 -40.83 35.64
C PRO A 48 5.27 -41.52 34.55
N ARG A 49 5.86 -40.63 33.73
CA ARG A 49 7.01 -40.71 32.80
C ARG A 49 7.85 -42.01 32.69
N SER A 50 8.12 -42.41 31.44
CA SER A 50 9.44 -42.90 30.97
C SER A 50 9.64 -42.62 29.46
N LYS A 51 10.86 -42.21 29.08
CA LYS A 51 11.31 -41.95 27.70
C LYS A 51 11.87 -43.24 27.07
N PRO A 52 11.81 -43.43 25.74
CA PRO A 52 12.74 -44.30 25.03
C PRO A 52 13.74 -43.52 24.14
N PRO A 53 14.82 -44.17 23.66
CA PRO A 53 16.17 -43.61 23.72
C PRO A 53 16.73 -43.08 22.39
N ARG A 54 17.83 -42.30 22.49
CA ARG A 54 18.74 -41.98 21.37
C ARG A 54 19.75 -43.12 21.16
N PRO A 55 20.17 -43.40 19.92
CA PRO A 55 21.45 -44.06 19.67
C PRO A 55 22.49 -43.07 19.12
N ASN A 56 23.62 -43.03 19.82
CA ASN A 56 24.95 -42.57 19.39
C ASN A 56 25.85 -43.77 19.78
N LEU A 57 26.86 -44.29 19.07
CA LEU A 57 27.92 -43.70 18.28
C LEU A 57 28.78 -44.90 17.80
N ARG A 58 29.30 -44.92 16.56
CA ARG A 58 30.74 -44.98 16.26
C ARG A 58 31.06 -45.41 14.81
N ARG A 59 31.89 -44.56 14.23
CA ARG A 59 32.75 -44.64 13.04
C ARG A 59 33.20 -46.06 12.63
N SER A 60 33.07 -46.34 11.34
CA SER A 60 34.07 -47.10 10.58
C SER A 60 34.38 -46.37 9.27
N ASN A 61 35.68 -46.31 8.96
CA ASN A 61 36.27 -45.73 7.76
C ASN A 61 35.85 -46.51 6.51
N GLN A 62 35.43 -45.82 5.45
CA GLN A 62 35.53 -46.30 4.07
C GLN A 62 35.40 -45.15 3.06
N LYS A 63 36.47 -44.85 2.31
CA LYS A 63 36.40 -44.21 0.99
C LYS A 63 36.14 -45.31 -0.04
N PRO A 64 35.27 -45.07 -1.04
CA PRO A 64 35.69 -45.39 -2.41
C PRO A 64 35.25 -44.39 -3.50
N SER A 65 36.19 -44.17 -4.43
CA SER A 65 36.10 -43.92 -5.87
C SER A 65 34.96 -43.09 -6.51
N ARG A 66 35.39 -42.04 -7.23
CA ARG A 66 34.61 -41.33 -8.26
C ARG A 66 34.37 -42.21 -9.50
N PRO A 67 33.19 -42.16 -10.16
CA PRO A 67 33.05 -42.53 -11.55
C PRO A 67 33.20 -41.32 -12.50
N ARG A 68 33.84 -41.56 -13.63
CA ARG A 68 34.13 -40.64 -14.74
C ARG A 68 32.87 -40.27 -15.56
N THR A 69 32.73 -38.97 -15.82
CA THR A 69 32.24 -38.25 -17.02
C THR A 69 31.27 -38.87 -18.03
N ARG A 70 30.21 -38.11 -18.37
CA ARG A 70 29.80 -37.85 -19.78
C ARG A 70 29.82 -36.33 -20.04
N PRO A 71 30.39 -35.84 -21.15
CA PRO A 71 30.38 -34.42 -21.48
C PRO A 71 29.04 -33.99 -22.10
N TRP A 72 28.59 -32.78 -21.76
CA TRP A 72 27.45 -32.11 -22.39
C TRP A 72 27.79 -31.69 -23.83
N PRO A 73 26.87 -31.83 -24.81
CA PRO A 73 27.13 -31.38 -26.18
C PRO A 73 27.17 -29.84 -26.24
N ARG A 74 28.25 -29.30 -26.84
CA ARG A 74 28.46 -27.87 -27.09
C ARG A 74 27.39 -27.34 -28.05
N LEU A 75 26.64 -26.33 -27.62
CA LEU A 75 25.78 -25.50 -28.48
C LEU A 75 26.66 -24.68 -29.43
N LYS A 76 26.51 -24.87 -30.75
CA LYS A 76 27.10 -24.02 -31.79
C LYS A 76 26.49 -22.60 -31.72
N PRO A 77 27.27 -21.52 -31.93
CA PRO A 77 26.74 -20.16 -31.98
C PRO A 77 25.89 -19.94 -33.25
N ARG A 78 24.70 -19.33 -33.09
CA ARG A 78 23.83 -18.90 -34.19
C ARG A 78 24.51 -17.79 -35.02
N PRO A 79 24.41 -17.79 -36.36
CA PRO A 79 24.95 -16.71 -37.17
C PRO A 79 24.12 -15.43 -37.02
N ARG A 80 24.80 -14.30 -36.87
CA ARG A 80 24.24 -12.93 -36.89
C ARG A 80 23.58 -12.65 -38.24
N ARG A 81 22.27 -12.38 -38.26
CA ARG A 81 21.58 -11.83 -39.45
C ARG A 81 21.71 -10.30 -39.48
N ARG A 82 22.28 -9.77 -40.56
CA ARG A 82 22.31 -8.33 -40.90
C ARG A 82 20.91 -7.79 -41.22
N PRO A 83 20.65 -6.47 -41.05
CA PRO A 83 19.34 -5.88 -41.21
C PRO A 83 19.18 -5.22 -42.58
N LEU A 84 18.33 -5.76 -43.47
CA LEU A 84 17.81 -5.01 -44.63
C LEU A 84 16.47 -5.63 -45.10
N GLN A 85 15.59 -4.78 -45.65
CA GLN A 85 14.28 -5.07 -46.28
C GLN A 85 13.00 -5.18 -45.42
N ARG A 86 12.92 -4.55 -44.23
CA ARG A 86 11.63 -4.48 -43.48
C ARG A 86 10.70 -3.31 -43.85
N LYS A 87 11.15 -2.34 -44.66
CA LYS A 87 10.39 -1.09 -44.93
C LYS A 87 9.40 -1.18 -46.11
N ASN A 88 9.62 -2.05 -47.10
CA ASN A 88 8.76 -2.10 -48.30
C ASN A 88 7.51 -3.00 -48.15
N LEU A 89 7.54 -4.03 -47.30
CA LEU A 89 6.37 -4.89 -47.04
C LEU A 89 5.24 -4.17 -46.27
N ARG A 90 5.57 -3.19 -45.41
CA ARG A 90 4.54 -2.44 -44.65
C ARG A 90 3.75 -1.43 -45.50
N LYS A 91 4.30 -0.96 -46.63
CA LYS A 91 3.60 0.01 -47.51
C LYS A 91 2.63 -0.67 -48.49
N ARG A 92 2.92 -1.88 -48.97
CA ARG A 92 2.01 -2.63 -49.87
C ARG A 92 0.75 -3.17 -49.16
N ALA A 93 0.84 -3.57 -47.89
CA ALA A 93 -0.31 -4.11 -47.15
C ALA A 93 -1.34 -3.06 -46.65
N ARG A 94 -0.99 -1.77 -46.60
CA ARG A 94 -1.85 -0.72 -46.02
C ARG A 94 -2.80 -0.05 -47.00
N ARG A 95 -2.57 -0.16 -48.31
CA ARG A 95 -3.39 0.51 -49.35
C ARG A 95 -4.79 -0.11 -49.57
N PRO A 96 -5.00 -1.44 -49.52
CA PRO A 96 -6.35 -2.02 -49.71
C PRO A 96 -7.27 -1.78 -48.50
N LEU A 97 -6.72 -1.82 -47.28
CA LEU A 97 -7.47 -1.69 -46.01
C LEU A 97 -8.03 -0.28 -45.76
N ARG A 98 -7.37 0.77 -46.28
CA ARG A 98 -7.85 2.16 -46.13
C ARG A 98 -9.02 2.50 -47.07
N ARG A 99 -9.04 1.94 -48.30
CA ARG A 99 -10.18 2.12 -49.22
C ARG A 99 -11.42 1.33 -48.75
N ALA A 100 -11.23 0.14 -48.20
CA ALA A 100 -12.32 -0.66 -47.62
C ALA A 100 -12.95 -0.02 -46.36
N LYS A 101 -12.16 0.66 -45.51
CA LYS A 101 -12.67 1.37 -44.33
C LYS A 101 -13.44 2.66 -44.67
N LYS A 102 -13.07 3.39 -45.74
CA LYS A 102 -13.75 4.63 -46.12
C LYS A 102 -15.13 4.37 -46.75
N LYS A 103 -15.28 3.31 -47.55
CA LYS A 103 -16.59 2.85 -48.09
C LYS A 103 -17.51 2.21 -47.03
N ARG A 104 -16.96 1.71 -45.91
CA ARG A 104 -17.72 1.11 -44.80
C ARG A 104 -18.28 2.13 -43.79
N ARG A 105 -17.73 3.35 -43.71
CA ARG A 105 -18.23 4.38 -42.77
C ARG A 105 -19.46 5.11 -43.28
N SER A 106 -19.59 5.32 -44.61
CA SER A 106 -20.70 6.08 -45.19
C SER A 106 -22.04 5.32 -45.27
N LYS A 107 -22.08 4.03 -44.92
CA LYS A 107 -23.30 3.20 -45.01
C LYS A 107 -23.88 2.79 -43.66
N VAL A 108 -23.31 3.26 -42.54
CA VAL A 108 -23.70 2.89 -41.16
C VAL A 108 -24.53 3.98 -40.46
N GLU A 109 -24.60 5.19 -41.04
CA GLU A 109 -25.28 6.34 -40.42
C GLU A 109 -26.76 6.51 -40.79
N SER A 110 -27.32 5.69 -41.69
CA SER A 110 -28.74 5.76 -42.06
C SER A 110 -29.43 4.38 -41.96
N GLY A 111 -29.97 4.02 -40.79
CA GLY A 111 -30.77 2.80 -40.64
C GLY A 111 -31.14 2.44 -39.19
N CYS A 112 -32.43 2.16 -38.98
CA CYS A 112 -33.11 1.87 -37.70
C CYS A 112 -32.54 0.63 -36.96
N PRO A 113 -32.65 0.52 -35.61
CA PRO A 113 -31.93 -0.48 -34.79
C PRO A 113 -32.21 -1.95 -35.12
N ALA A 114 -33.35 -2.28 -35.72
CA ALA A 114 -33.71 -3.67 -36.08
C ALA A 114 -32.82 -4.27 -37.18
N GLN A 115 -32.26 -3.47 -38.09
CA GLN A 115 -31.40 -3.96 -39.17
C GLN A 115 -29.96 -4.29 -38.71
N ARG A 116 -29.53 -3.83 -37.52
CA ARG A 116 -28.18 -4.11 -36.98
C ARG A 116 -28.04 -5.50 -36.36
N ALA A 117 -29.14 -6.12 -35.93
CA ALA A 117 -29.14 -7.48 -35.37
C ALA A 117 -29.00 -8.55 -36.49
N ALA A 118 -29.68 -8.36 -37.62
CA ALA A 118 -29.60 -9.28 -38.76
C ALA A 118 -28.20 -9.34 -39.40
N PHE A 119 -27.43 -8.24 -39.34
CA PHE A 119 -26.07 -8.20 -39.92
C PHE A 119 -25.01 -8.88 -39.05
N ARG A 120 -25.28 -9.10 -37.75
CA ARG A 120 -24.33 -9.75 -36.82
C ARG A 120 -24.40 -11.28 -36.91
N ILE A 121 -25.58 -11.82 -37.19
CA ILE A 121 -25.80 -13.26 -37.44
C ILE A 121 -25.13 -13.68 -38.76
N ASN A 122 -25.13 -12.81 -39.77
CA ASN A 122 -24.56 -13.13 -41.08
C ASN A 122 -23.02 -13.19 -41.12
N ILE A 123 -22.33 -12.65 -40.10
CA ILE A 123 -20.86 -12.71 -40.00
C ILE A 123 -20.39 -14.06 -39.40
N GLU A 124 -21.21 -14.70 -38.56
CA GLU A 124 -20.91 -16.04 -38.05
C GLU A 124 -21.14 -17.12 -39.12
N CYS A 125 -22.18 -16.99 -39.97
CA CYS A 125 -22.41 -17.91 -41.09
C CYS A 125 -21.30 -17.88 -42.16
N GLN A 126 -20.72 -16.71 -42.47
CA GLN A 126 -19.66 -16.62 -43.49
C GLN A 126 -18.32 -17.24 -43.03
N CYS A 127 -18.09 -17.38 -41.72
CA CYS A 127 -16.89 -18.02 -41.21
C CYS A 127 -17.01 -19.56 -41.28
N HIS A 128 -18.22 -20.10 -41.08
CA HIS A 128 -18.48 -21.53 -41.18
C HIS A 128 -18.37 -22.05 -42.63
N GLU A 129 -18.90 -21.31 -43.62
CA GLU A 129 -18.75 -21.67 -45.04
C GLU A 129 -17.30 -21.53 -45.57
N ALA A 130 -16.52 -20.59 -45.03
CA ALA A 130 -15.11 -20.41 -45.42
C ALA A 130 -14.18 -21.48 -44.83
N LEU A 131 -14.57 -22.10 -43.70
CA LEU A 131 -13.86 -23.22 -43.09
C LEU A 131 -14.17 -24.56 -43.78
N GLN A 132 -15.40 -24.73 -44.31
CA GLN A 132 -15.80 -25.94 -45.04
C GLN A 132 -15.15 -26.07 -46.44
N LYS A 133 -14.82 -24.94 -47.09
CA LYS A 133 -14.17 -24.94 -48.42
C LYS A 133 -12.67 -25.26 -48.39
N ARG A 134 -12.06 -25.36 -47.22
CA ARG A 134 -10.70 -25.88 -47.05
C ARG A 134 -10.83 -27.33 -46.61
N GLY A 135 -10.67 -28.27 -47.54
CA GLY A 135 -10.71 -29.71 -47.28
C GLY A 135 -9.67 -30.15 -46.24
N LEU A 136 -9.97 -29.92 -44.96
CA LEU A 136 -9.28 -30.53 -43.83
C LEU A 136 -9.94 -31.89 -43.62
N THR A 137 -9.36 -32.92 -44.23
CA THR A 137 -9.62 -34.31 -43.85
C THR A 137 -9.24 -34.54 -42.39
N ASP A 138 -10.10 -35.24 -41.65
CA ASP A 138 -10.04 -35.51 -40.19
C ASP A 138 -8.69 -36.03 -39.66
N LYS A 139 -7.82 -36.58 -40.51
CA LYS A 139 -6.52 -37.14 -40.09
C LYS A 139 -5.47 -36.11 -39.64
N ASN A 140 -5.67 -34.82 -39.92
CA ASN A 140 -4.72 -33.75 -39.55
C ASN A 140 -5.22 -32.83 -38.41
N MET A 141 -6.35 -33.16 -37.78
CA MET A 141 -6.92 -32.34 -36.69
C MET A 141 -6.22 -32.58 -35.33
N SER A 142 -5.15 -33.37 -35.27
CA SER A 142 -4.43 -33.71 -34.04
C SER A 142 -3.34 -32.72 -33.62
N GLU A 143 -3.00 -31.68 -34.40
CA GLU A 143 -1.93 -30.74 -34.04
C GLU A 143 -2.21 -29.24 -34.30
N THR A 144 -3.47 -28.79 -34.40
CA THR A 144 -3.72 -27.34 -34.40
C THR A 144 -3.65 -26.81 -32.97
N ARG A 145 -2.45 -26.38 -32.55
CA ARG A 145 -2.20 -25.77 -31.24
C ARG A 145 -2.95 -24.43 -31.15
N LEU A 146 -4.18 -24.46 -30.64
CA LEU A 146 -4.99 -23.28 -30.35
C LEU A 146 -4.33 -22.54 -29.17
N ILE A 147 -3.58 -21.48 -29.47
CA ILE A 147 -3.03 -20.59 -28.44
C ILE A 147 -4.16 -19.68 -27.99
N VAL A 148 -4.72 -19.96 -26.81
CA VAL A 148 -5.62 -19.02 -26.12
C VAL A 148 -4.80 -17.80 -25.73
N SER A 149 -4.78 -16.78 -26.60
CA SER A 149 -4.18 -15.49 -26.27
C SER A 149 -5.16 -14.75 -25.34
N PRO A 150 -4.72 -14.31 -24.15
CA PRO A 150 -5.56 -13.46 -23.31
C PRO A 150 -5.95 -12.19 -24.06
N ALA A 151 -7.11 -11.63 -23.75
CA ALA A 151 -7.54 -10.35 -24.32
C ALA A 151 -6.45 -9.28 -24.11
N PRO A 152 -6.18 -8.42 -25.11
CA PRO A 152 -5.12 -7.42 -24.98
C PRO A 152 -5.50 -6.38 -23.93
N PHE A 153 -4.91 -6.47 -22.74
CA PHE A 153 -5.02 -5.45 -21.71
C PHE A 153 -4.17 -4.25 -22.10
N CYS A 154 -4.81 -3.10 -22.36
CA CYS A 154 -4.12 -1.84 -22.55
C CYS A 154 -3.43 -1.43 -21.25
N HIS A 155 -2.09 -1.44 -21.22
CA HIS A 155 -1.35 -0.91 -20.07
C HIS A 155 -1.49 0.61 -20.01
N ASN A 156 -1.87 1.14 -18.84
CA ASN A 156 -1.55 2.53 -18.53
C ASN A 156 -0.03 2.58 -18.24
N GLY A 157 0.70 3.56 -18.75
CA GLY A 157 2.17 3.63 -18.57
C GLY A 157 2.64 3.86 -17.12
N ASN A 158 1.77 3.67 -16.12
CA ASN A 158 2.05 3.90 -14.72
C ASN A 158 2.80 2.71 -14.13
N SER A 159 4.08 2.91 -13.83
CA SER A 159 4.86 1.96 -13.03
C SER A 159 4.86 2.38 -11.56
N VAL A 160 5.06 1.41 -10.66
CA VAL A 160 5.26 1.68 -9.22
C VAL A 160 6.38 2.70 -9.01
N ARG A 161 7.47 2.55 -9.78
CA ARG A 161 8.59 3.49 -9.78
C ARG A 161 8.16 4.92 -10.09
N SER A 162 7.31 5.14 -11.10
CA SER A 162 6.81 6.47 -11.44
C SER A 162 5.96 7.07 -10.33
N ILE A 163 5.12 6.26 -9.69
CA ILE A 163 4.29 6.73 -8.57
C ILE A 163 5.18 7.12 -7.40
N MET A 164 6.11 6.26 -6.98
CA MET A 164 7.03 6.54 -5.87
C MET A 164 7.91 7.77 -6.12
N LEU A 165 8.34 7.99 -7.38
CA LEU A 165 9.10 9.18 -7.77
C LEU A 165 8.27 10.45 -7.58
N ASP A 166 6.99 10.45 -7.96
CA ASP A 166 6.10 11.60 -7.72
C ASP A 166 5.99 11.95 -6.23
N PHE A 167 5.92 10.95 -5.33
CA PHE A 167 5.95 11.20 -3.89
C PHE A 167 7.27 11.77 -3.41
N ILE A 168 8.40 11.25 -3.91
CA ILE A 168 9.72 11.76 -3.55
C ILE A 168 9.84 13.23 -3.98
N ILE A 169 9.43 13.57 -5.21
CA ILE A 169 9.40 14.97 -5.68
C ILE A 169 8.55 15.85 -4.76
N ALA A 170 7.38 15.36 -4.35
CA ALA A 170 6.49 16.08 -3.45
C ALA A 170 7.11 16.37 -2.07
N LEU A 171 8.02 15.51 -1.60
CA LEU A 171 8.72 15.67 -0.32
C LEU A 171 9.98 16.55 -0.41
N ILE A 172 10.52 16.81 -1.60
CA ILE A 172 11.72 17.63 -1.78
C ILE A 172 11.56 19.02 -1.17
N PRO A 173 10.47 19.78 -1.39
CA PRO A 173 10.29 21.09 -0.76
C PRO A 173 10.37 21.03 0.77
N ALA A 174 9.75 20.02 1.38
CA ALA A 174 9.78 19.82 2.83
C ALA A 174 11.20 19.47 3.32
N ALA A 175 11.91 18.60 2.59
CA ALA A 175 13.29 18.24 2.92
C ALA A 175 14.26 19.43 2.78
N VAL A 176 14.10 20.25 1.74
CA VAL A 176 14.88 21.48 1.54
C VAL A 176 14.62 22.48 2.66
N MET A 177 13.35 22.70 3.02
CA MET A 177 13.03 23.57 4.16
C MET A 177 13.58 23.00 5.47
N GLY A 178 13.53 21.69 5.69
CA GLY A 178 14.16 21.04 6.84
C GLY A 178 15.66 21.32 6.90
N TYR A 179 16.37 21.25 5.78
CA TYR A 179 17.79 21.63 5.70
C TYR A 179 18.02 23.13 5.99
N VAL A 180 17.21 24.02 5.41
CA VAL A 180 17.34 25.46 5.63
C VAL A 180 17.07 25.84 7.09
N ARG A 181 16.12 25.17 7.76
CA ARG A 181 15.74 25.48 9.15
C ARG A 181 16.67 24.86 10.19
N PHE A 182 17.12 23.63 9.98
CA PHE A 182 17.88 22.87 10.99
C PHE A 182 19.35 22.60 10.60
N GLY A 183 19.76 22.99 9.39
CA GLY A 183 21.14 22.93 8.91
C GLY A 183 21.62 21.52 8.55
N ALA A 184 22.95 21.34 8.60
CA ALA A 184 23.64 20.14 8.14
C ALA A 184 23.24 18.86 8.90
N ARG A 185 22.87 18.96 10.18
CA ARG A 185 22.44 17.80 10.97
C ARG A 185 21.14 17.19 10.45
N ALA A 186 20.17 18.01 10.03
CA ALA A 186 18.94 17.48 9.42
C ALA A 186 19.24 16.71 8.13
N PHE A 187 20.15 17.21 7.29
CA PHE A 187 20.57 16.49 6.10
C PHE A 187 21.26 15.16 6.42
N ALA A 188 22.10 15.11 7.46
CA ALA A 188 22.72 13.87 7.91
C ALA A 188 21.66 12.84 8.36
N VAL A 189 20.66 13.26 9.13
CA VAL A 189 19.54 12.38 9.53
C VAL A 189 18.77 11.86 8.32
N ILE A 190 18.43 12.73 7.35
CA ILE A 190 17.75 12.34 6.11
C ILE A 190 18.59 11.30 5.34
N ALA A 191 19.88 11.57 5.14
CA ALA A 191 20.77 10.68 4.40
C ALA A 191 20.90 9.31 5.09
N VAL A 192 21.04 9.29 6.42
CA VAL A 192 21.11 8.06 7.21
C VAL A 192 19.81 7.27 7.14
N CYS A 193 18.65 7.91 7.23
CA CYS A 193 17.35 7.23 7.07
C CYS A 193 17.16 6.62 5.69
N VAL A 194 17.56 7.32 4.62
CA VAL A 194 17.44 6.79 3.25
C VAL A 194 18.42 5.64 3.03
N ALA A 195 19.67 5.78 3.48
CA ALA A 195 20.68 4.73 3.39
C ALA A 195 20.26 3.49 4.19
N SER A 196 19.82 3.66 5.44
CA SER A 196 19.35 2.56 6.28
C SER A 196 18.10 1.91 5.69
N ALA A 197 17.21 2.67 5.06
CA ALA A 197 16.03 2.11 4.41
C ALA A 197 16.39 1.20 3.22
N VAL A 198 17.28 1.67 2.35
CA VAL A 198 17.74 0.90 1.20
C VAL A 198 18.48 -0.36 1.65
N LEU A 199 19.35 -0.24 2.67
CA LEU A 199 20.08 -1.36 3.25
C LEU A 199 19.13 -2.37 3.91
N ALA A 200 18.18 -1.93 4.72
CA ALA A 200 17.23 -2.80 5.39
C ALA A 200 16.33 -3.55 4.39
N GLU A 201 15.86 -2.88 3.32
CA GLU A 201 15.10 -3.54 2.26
C GLU A 201 15.97 -4.57 1.51
N ALA A 202 17.21 -4.24 1.15
CA ALA A 202 18.12 -5.16 0.48
C ALA A 202 18.43 -6.39 1.33
N LEU A 203 18.72 -6.19 2.62
CA LEU A 203 19.02 -7.26 3.57
C LEU A 203 17.81 -8.15 3.82
N ALA A 204 16.62 -7.57 4.02
CA ALA A 204 15.40 -8.33 4.22
C ALA A 204 15.02 -9.16 2.99
N GLN A 205 15.19 -8.62 1.78
CA GLN A 205 14.96 -9.36 0.53
C GLN A 205 15.97 -10.49 0.35
N LYS A 206 17.24 -10.27 0.72
CA LYS A 206 18.29 -11.29 0.65
C LYS A 206 18.01 -12.42 1.65
N ALA A 207 17.62 -12.07 2.88
CA ALA A 207 17.26 -13.03 3.91
C ALA A 207 16.01 -13.85 3.53
N THR A 208 15.01 -13.22 2.91
CA THR A 208 13.78 -13.88 2.44
C THR A 208 13.92 -14.55 1.07
N LYS A 209 15.11 -14.52 0.46
CA LYS A 209 15.42 -15.07 -0.88
C LYS A 209 14.47 -14.55 -1.98
N ARG A 210 13.99 -13.31 -1.84
CA ARG A 210 13.14 -12.64 -2.82
C ARG A 210 13.99 -11.89 -3.85
N PRO A 211 13.48 -11.65 -5.06
CA PRO A 211 14.19 -10.85 -6.05
C PRO A 211 14.43 -9.43 -5.52
N MET A 212 15.59 -8.87 -5.84
CA MET A 212 15.97 -7.51 -5.45
C MET A 212 15.07 -6.49 -6.18
N THR A 213 14.19 -5.80 -5.44
CA THR A 213 13.25 -4.81 -6.00
C THR A 213 13.60 -3.35 -5.64
N LEU A 214 14.89 -3.08 -5.41
CA LEU A 214 15.42 -1.75 -5.08
C LEU A 214 15.10 -0.69 -6.15
N GLY A 215 14.92 -1.10 -7.41
CA GLY A 215 14.60 -0.20 -8.52
C GLY A 215 13.22 0.48 -8.45
N ASN A 216 12.37 0.12 -7.49
CA ASN A 216 11.02 0.69 -7.34
C ASN A 216 10.98 1.99 -6.51
N LEU A 217 12.10 2.42 -5.91
CA LEU A 217 12.23 3.62 -5.07
C LEU A 217 11.36 3.66 -3.79
N HIS A 218 10.66 2.57 -3.47
CA HIS A 218 9.78 2.54 -2.31
C HIS A 218 10.54 2.64 -0.97
N ALA A 219 11.69 1.97 -0.79
CA ALA A 219 12.51 2.16 0.41
C ALA A 219 12.97 3.62 0.57
N VAL A 220 13.39 4.26 -0.53
CA VAL A 220 13.84 5.66 -0.51
C VAL A 220 12.72 6.58 -0.02
N TYR A 221 11.50 6.39 -0.55
CA TYR A 221 10.32 7.14 -0.10
C TYR A 221 10.05 6.93 1.40
N LEU A 222 10.02 5.67 1.87
CA LEU A 222 9.76 5.39 3.28
C LEU A 222 10.84 5.97 4.19
N GLY A 223 12.12 5.86 3.82
CA GLY A 223 13.22 6.46 4.57
C GLY A 223 13.14 7.99 4.62
N LEU A 224 12.74 8.63 3.52
CA LEU A 224 12.55 10.08 3.46
C LEU A 224 11.40 10.53 4.36
N VAL A 225 10.23 9.87 4.30
CA VAL A 225 9.09 10.19 5.17
C VAL A 225 9.43 9.92 6.64
N PHE A 226 10.15 8.83 6.94
CA PHE A 226 10.61 8.54 8.29
C PHE A 226 11.53 9.66 8.80
N ALA A 227 12.47 10.15 7.99
CA ALA A 227 13.32 11.26 8.37
C ALA A 227 12.53 12.54 8.67
N MET A 228 11.46 12.82 7.93
CA MET A 228 10.60 13.99 8.18
C MET A 228 9.91 13.97 9.55
N LEU A 229 9.76 12.79 10.17
CA LEU A 229 9.17 12.61 11.50
C LEU A 229 10.18 12.74 12.64
N MET A 230 11.48 12.73 12.34
CA MET A 230 12.54 12.73 13.33
C MET A 230 12.97 14.16 13.70
N PRO A 231 13.48 14.38 14.93
CA PRO A 231 14.19 15.60 15.26
C PRO A 231 15.54 15.65 14.54
N ALA A 232 15.98 16.86 14.20
CA ALA A 232 17.28 17.06 13.54
C ALA A 232 18.49 16.79 14.45
N GLY A 233 18.32 16.87 15.77
CA GLY A 233 19.36 16.65 16.76
C GLY A 233 19.57 15.20 17.19
N VAL A 234 18.78 14.26 16.66
CA VAL A 234 18.79 12.87 17.12
C VAL A 234 20.14 12.19 16.89
N PRO A 235 20.61 11.35 17.82
CA PRO A 235 21.74 10.46 17.56
C PRO A 235 21.49 9.59 16.32
N LEU A 236 22.46 9.52 15.41
CA LEU A 236 22.30 8.87 14.11
C LEU A 236 22.00 7.36 14.19
N TRP A 237 22.29 6.70 15.31
CA TRP A 237 21.95 5.30 15.52
C TRP A 237 20.43 5.08 15.66
N ALA A 238 19.69 6.02 16.24
CA ALA A 238 18.26 5.83 16.53
C ALA A 238 17.40 5.74 15.24
N PRO A 239 17.56 6.63 14.23
CA PRO A 239 16.87 6.46 12.96
C PRO A 239 17.20 5.14 12.25
N VAL A 240 18.43 4.63 12.37
CA VAL A 240 18.82 3.34 11.78
C VAL A 240 18.01 2.19 12.39
N VAL A 241 17.85 2.18 13.71
CA VAL A 241 17.05 1.17 14.42
C VAL A 241 15.57 1.29 14.04
N GLY A 242 15.00 2.49 14.04
CA GLY A 242 13.60 2.71 13.71
C GLY A 242 13.24 2.34 12.27
N VAL A 243 14.06 2.76 11.31
CA VAL A 243 13.87 2.40 9.88
C VAL A 243 14.05 0.89 9.67
N GLY A 244 15.01 0.28 10.35
CA GLY A 244 15.20 -1.17 10.35
C GLY A 244 13.94 -1.90 10.80
N PHE A 245 13.35 -1.49 11.92
CA PHE A 245 12.10 -2.07 12.42
C PHE A 245 10.92 -1.83 11.47
N ALA A 246 10.76 -0.59 10.96
CA ALA A 246 9.73 -0.22 10.01
C ALA A 246 9.71 -1.13 8.77
N LEU A 247 10.89 -1.39 8.18
CA LEU A 247 10.96 -2.19 6.96
C LEU A 247 10.94 -3.69 7.22
N VAL A 248 11.70 -4.17 8.20
CA VAL A 248 11.78 -5.62 8.47
C VAL A 248 10.44 -6.12 9.00
N VAL A 249 9.95 -5.51 10.07
CA VAL A 249 8.72 -5.94 10.76
C VAL A 249 7.50 -5.33 10.07
N GLY A 250 7.53 -4.03 9.78
CA GLY A 250 6.35 -3.36 9.23
C GLY A 250 6.06 -3.71 7.77
N LYS A 251 7.06 -4.04 6.95
CA LYS A 251 6.85 -4.30 5.51
C LYS A 251 7.16 -5.74 5.11
N HIS A 252 8.35 -6.25 5.47
CA HIS A 252 8.84 -7.50 4.91
C HIS A 252 8.22 -8.75 5.55
N PHE A 253 7.88 -8.72 6.85
CA PHE A 253 7.14 -9.80 7.50
C PHE A 253 5.79 -10.08 6.82
N PHE A 254 5.13 -9.04 6.29
CA PHE A 254 3.82 -9.17 5.63
C PHE A 254 3.88 -9.54 4.15
N GLY A 255 5.06 -9.61 3.53
CA GLY A 255 5.17 -9.96 2.12
C GLY A 255 5.79 -8.90 1.22
N GLY A 256 6.10 -7.71 1.73
CA GLY A 256 6.69 -6.62 0.94
C GLY A 256 5.69 -5.52 0.60
N ILE A 257 5.81 -4.95 -0.60
CA ILE A 257 5.02 -3.79 -1.04
C ILE A 257 3.54 -4.19 -1.22
N GLY A 258 2.62 -3.42 -0.64
CA GLY A 258 1.17 -3.60 -0.82
C GLY A 258 0.51 -4.65 0.09
N CYS A 259 1.29 -5.34 0.93
CA CYS A 259 0.78 -6.34 1.87
C CYS A 259 0.76 -5.87 3.33
N SER A 260 1.30 -4.67 3.61
CA SER A 260 1.37 -4.14 4.97
C SER A 260 -0.03 -3.77 5.47
N PRO A 261 -0.50 -4.27 6.63
CA PRO A 261 -1.81 -3.90 7.17
C PRO A 261 -1.84 -2.48 7.74
N PHE A 262 -0.69 -1.92 8.08
CA PHE A 262 -0.54 -0.57 8.65
C PHE A 262 0.63 0.16 7.98
N ASN A 263 0.73 1.47 8.17
CA ASN A 263 1.84 2.24 7.63
C ASN A 263 3.16 1.82 8.33
N PRO A 264 4.16 1.27 7.60
CA PRO A 264 5.38 0.73 8.18
C PRO A 264 6.26 1.82 8.81
N VAL A 265 6.26 3.03 8.26
CA VAL A 265 7.04 4.16 8.78
C VAL A 265 6.56 4.55 10.17
N LEU A 266 5.25 4.64 10.35
CA LEU A 266 4.65 4.95 11.64
C LEU A 266 4.93 3.87 12.68
N LEU A 267 4.91 2.59 12.28
CA LEU A 267 5.25 1.50 13.19
C LEU A 267 6.67 1.66 13.74
N GLY A 268 7.66 1.93 12.89
CA GLY A 268 9.05 2.12 13.33
C GLY A 268 9.22 3.35 14.22
N TRP A 269 8.54 4.45 13.90
CA TRP A 269 8.60 5.68 14.68
C TRP A 269 7.99 5.50 16.07
N VAL A 270 6.83 4.83 16.17
CA VAL A 270 6.18 4.53 17.45
C VAL A 270 7.09 3.68 18.34
N VAL A 271 7.77 2.68 17.79
CA VAL A 271 8.72 1.87 18.57
C VAL A 271 9.87 2.72 19.12
N LEU A 272 10.38 3.68 18.34
CA LEU A 272 11.42 4.59 18.84
C LEU A 272 10.90 5.49 19.96
N VAL A 273 9.72 6.08 19.81
CA VAL A 273 9.14 6.95 20.84
C VAL A 273 8.86 6.19 22.14
N LEU A 274 8.38 4.95 22.05
CA LEU A 274 8.13 4.12 23.23
C LEU A 274 9.42 3.67 23.92
N SER A 275 10.50 3.45 23.16
CA SER A 275 11.76 2.89 23.69
C SER A 275 12.73 3.97 24.17
N TRP A 276 12.81 5.10 23.45
CA TRP A 276 13.72 6.22 23.71
C TRP A 276 12.98 7.57 23.60
N PRO A 277 11.98 7.82 24.45
CA PRO A 277 11.17 9.04 24.37
C PRO A 277 12.04 10.30 24.50
N THR A 278 13.05 10.29 25.36
CA THR A 278 13.93 11.44 25.63
C THR A 278 14.69 11.94 24.41
N GLU A 279 15.13 11.01 23.54
CA GLU A 279 15.91 11.35 22.34
C GLU A 279 15.01 11.82 21.20
N ILE A 280 13.79 11.28 21.12
CA ILE A 280 12.86 11.57 20.02
C ILE A 280 12.05 12.84 20.27
N THR A 281 11.86 13.25 21.53
CA THR A 281 11.21 14.52 21.90
C THR A 281 12.20 15.67 22.13
N ALA A 282 13.50 15.45 21.91
CA ALA A 282 14.52 16.48 21.97
C ALA A 282 14.55 17.32 20.67
N TRP A 283 13.62 18.26 20.53
CA TRP A 283 13.53 19.10 19.33
C TRP A 283 14.62 20.17 19.29
N ALA A 284 15.22 20.34 18.12
CA ALA A 284 16.16 21.43 17.86
C ALA A 284 15.41 22.72 17.55
N ALA A 285 15.95 23.86 17.97
CA ALA A 285 15.42 25.16 17.56
C ALA A 285 15.80 25.48 16.10
N PRO A 286 14.87 26.02 15.29
CA PRO A 286 15.18 26.45 13.93
C PRO A 286 16.13 27.66 13.96
N GLY A 287 17.08 27.69 13.02
CA GLY A 287 18.13 28.72 12.94
C GLY A 287 19.27 28.56 13.95
N ALA A 288 19.16 27.67 14.93
CA ALA A 288 20.30 27.31 15.78
C ALA A 288 21.26 26.45 14.97
N ALA A 289 22.30 27.09 14.42
CA ALA A 289 23.46 26.37 13.90
C ALA A 289 24.06 25.53 15.04
N ALA A 290 23.84 24.22 15.01
CA ALA A 290 24.58 23.22 15.78
C ALA A 290 24.65 23.37 17.32
N ALA A 291 23.95 24.30 17.96
CA ALA A 291 23.87 24.36 19.41
C ALA A 291 22.73 23.46 19.87
N GLY A 292 23.05 22.34 20.51
CA GLY A 292 22.11 21.34 21.05
C GLY A 292 21.27 21.84 22.22
N ILE A 293 20.72 23.06 22.11
CA ILE A 293 19.76 23.62 23.02
C ILE A 293 18.41 23.04 22.60
N ALA A 294 18.01 21.97 23.28
CA ALA A 294 16.66 21.42 23.15
C ALA A 294 15.65 22.52 23.48
N ARG A 295 14.74 22.79 22.54
CA ARG A 295 13.59 23.67 22.78
C ARG A 295 12.33 22.86 22.67
N GLU A 296 11.38 23.17 23.53
CA GLU A 296 10.12 22.42 23.56
C GLU A 296 9.29 22.77 22.32
N ALA A 297 8.79 21.75 21.62
CA ALA A 297 7.84 21.97 20.53
C ALA A 297 6.53 22.56 21.10
N PRO A 298 5.77 23.36 20.34
CA PRO A 298 4.54 23.99 20.83
C PRO A 298 3.53 23.01 21.38
N LEU A 299 3.50 21.80 20.82
CA LEU A 299 2.57 20.77 21.25
C LEU A 299 3.00 20.15 22.59
N ASP A 300 4.30 20.05 22.84
CA ASP A 300 4.85 19.61 24.13
C ASP A 300 4.70 20.72 25.18
N ALA A 301 4.93 21.97 24.79
CA ALA A 301 4.71 23.14 25.64
C ALA A 301 3.23 23.31 25.99
N LEU A 302 2.31 23.05 25.04
CA LEU A 302 0.87 23.04 25.29
C LEU A 302 0.49 21.97 26.33
N PHE A 303 1.12 20.80 26.23
CA PHE A 303 0.88 19.67 27.14
C PHE A 303 1.41 19.95 28.56
N LYS A 304 2.53 20.67 28.70
CA LYS A 304 3.16 20.98 29.99
C LYS A 304 2.64 22.24 30.67
N TYR A 305 2.43 23.32 29.92
CA TYR A 305 2.18 24.67 30.43
C TYR A 305 0.77 25.20 30.11
N GLY A 306 -0.06 24.42 29.42
CA GLY A 306 -1.39 24.82 29.03
C GLY A 306 -1.42 25.87 27.90
N GLY A 307 -2.63 26.29 27.49
CA GLY A 307 -2.81 27.12 26.29
C GLY A 307 -2.33 28.57 26.40
N ALA A 308 -2.21 29.14 27.61
CA ALA A 308 -1.80 30.53 27.80
C ALA A 308 -0.36 30.83 27.32
N PHE A 309 0.51 29.82 27.27
CA PHE A 309 1.86 29.97 26.74
C PHE A 309 1.89 29.97 25.20
N VAL A 310 0.97 29.25 24.58
CA VAL A 310 1.01 28.94 23.14
C VAL A 310 0.24 29.95 22.29
N GLU A 311 -0.72 30.69 22.88
CA GLU A 311 -1.36 31.84 22.21
C GLU A 311 -0.36 32.95 21.84
N LYS A 312 0.80 33.00 22.50
CA LYS A 312 1.86 33.96 22.19
C LYS A 312 2.66 33.61 20.94
N ILE A 313 2.51 32.41 20.39
CA ILE A 313 3.22 31.99 19.18
C ILE A 313 2.41 32.44 17.95
N PRO A 314 2.96 33.31 17.09
CA PRO A 314 2.24 33.77 15.92
C PRO A 314 1.99 32.60 14.96
N MET A 315 0.78 32.53 14.39
CA MET A 315 0.42 31.45 13.46
C MET A 315 1.30 31.43 12.20
N ALA A 316 1.86 32.58 11.82
CA ALA A 316 2.82 32.67 10.72
C ALA A 316 4.06 31.81 10.99
N ASP A 317 4.55 31.77 12.23
CA ASP A 317 5.73 30.99 12.59
C ASP A 317 5.44 29.49 12.53
N LEU A 318 4.23 29.06 12.91
CA LEU A 318 3.78 27.68 12.73
C LEU A 318 3.69 27.31 11.24
N PHE A 319 3.13 28.22 10.43
CA PHE A 319 2.92 27.99 9.01
C PHE A 319 4.26 27.85 8.24
N TRP A 320 5.24 28.69 8.58
CA TRP A 320 6.58 28.69 7.98
C TRP A 320 7.57 27.74 8.64
N GLY A 321 7.17 27.05 9.72
CA GLY A 321 8.04 26.14 10.46
C GLY A 321 9.22 26.85 11.14
N LEU A 322 9.00 28.06 11.66
CA LEU A 322 9.97 28.83 12.47
C LEU A 322 9.98 28.41 13.93
N VAL A 323 9.48 27.20 14.20
CA VAL A 323 9.20 26.67 15.51
C VAL A 323 9.94 25.33 15.70
N PRO A 324 10.41 25.00 16.92
CA PRO A 324 11.02 23.70 17.19
C PRO A 324 10.04 22.56 16.89
N GLY A 325 10.55 21.52 16.23
CA GLY A 325 9.74 20.38 15.82
C GLY A 325 10.50 19.41 14.92
N PRO A 326 9.78 18.46 14.31
CA PRO A 326 10.35 17.49 13.40
C PRO A 326 10.87 18.16 12.12
N ILE A 327 11.77 17.50 11.40
CA ILE A 327 12.37 18.04 10.17
C ILE A 327 11.29 18.47 9.15
N GLY A 328 10.15 17.77 9.12
CA GLY A 328 9.01 18.06 8.26
C GLY A 328 7.99 19.09 8.80
N VAL A 329 8.32 19.87 9.84
CA VAL A 329 7.37 20.80 10.51
C VAL A 329 6.87 21.94 9.62
N CYS A 330 7.58 22.27 8.53
CA CYS A 330 7.21 23.36 7.64
C CYS A 330 5.91 23.05 6.87
N THR A 331 4.79 23.52 7.41
CA THR A 331 3.44 23.28 6.86
C THR A 331 3.32 23.77 5.42
N ALA A 332 3.85 24.96 5.11
CA ALA A 332 3.82 25.51 3.75
C ALA A 332 4.48 24.54 2.73
N ALA A 333 5.64 23.99 3.07
CA ALA A 333 6.37 23.09 2.18
C ALA A 333 5.69 21.73 2.01
N VAL A 334 5.12 21.18 3.09
CA VAL A 334 4.32 19.96 3.05
C VAL A 334 3.05 20.16 2.22
N LEU A 335 2.39 21.32 2.35
CA LEU A 335 1.18 21.64 1.60
C LEU A 335 1.46 21.78 0.09
N VAL A 336 2.56 22.42 -0.30
CA VAL A 336 3.01 22.47 -1.71
C VAL A 336 3.19 21.06 -2.27
N GLY A 337 3.84 20.17 -1.52
CA GLY A 337 3.99 18.76 -1.88
C GLY A 337 2.65 18.01 -1.97
N GLY A 338 1.76 18.22 -1.01
CA GLY A 338 0.42 17.63 -0.98
C GLY A 338 -0.43 18.06 -2.18
N VAL A 339 -0.45 19.36 -2.50
CA VAL A 339 -1.14 19.91 -3.67
C VAL A 339 -0.59 19.32 -4.96
N TYR A 340 0.73 19.18 -5.09
CA TYR A 340 1.36 18.53 -6.24
C TYR A 340 0.83 17.09 -6.45
N LEU A 341 0.73 16.29 -5.38
CA LEU A 341 0.23 14.92 -5.46
C LEU A 341 -1.26 14.84 -5.83
N VAL A 342 -2.07 15.80 -5.35
CA VAL A 342 -3.50 15.91 -5.70
C VAL A 342 -3.65 16.27 -7.19
N VAL A 343 -2.90 17.25 -7.68
CA VAL A 343 -2.92 17.67 -9.09
C VAL A 343 -2.48 16.54 -10.01
N ARG A 344 -1.44 15.78 -9.64
CA ARG A 344 -0.99 14.57 -10.35
C ARG A 344 -1.95 13.38 -10.22
N ARG A 345 -3.04 13.51 -9.45
CA ARG A 345 -4.04 12.47 -9.18
C ARG A 345 -3.43 11.18 -8.63
N ARG A 346 -2.37 11.29 -7.82
CA ARG A 346 -1.74 10.15 -7.13
C ARG A 346 -2.44 9.84 -5.81
N ILE A 347 -2.91 10.88 -5.11
CA ILE A 347 -3.71 10.78 -3.89
C ILE A 347 -5.12 11.31 -4.13
N CYS A 348 -6.10 10.74 -3.44
CA CYS A 348 -7.47 11.24 -3.45
C CYS A 348 -7.61 12.28 -2.34
N LEU A 349 -8.03 13.51 -2.67
CA LEU A 349 -8.21 14.61 -1.71
C LEU A 349 -9.19 14.27 -0.57
N LEU A 350 -10.04 13.28 -0.76
CA LEU A 350 -11.06 12.88 0.20
C LEU A 350 -10.48 12.46 1.56
N VAL A 351 -9.34 11.76 1.58
CA VAL A 351 -8.69 11.29 2.81
C VAL A 351 -8.03 12.45 3.59
N PRO A 352 -7.12 13.26 3.01
CA PRO A 352 -6.52 14.39 3.72
C PRO A 352 -7.55 15.44 4.12
N ALA A 353 -8.57 15.71 3.29
CA ALA A 353 -9.61 16.67 3.62
C ALA A 353 -10.48 16.21 4.81
N SER A 354 -10.91 14.94 4.84
CA SER A 354 -11.68 14.42 5.97
C SER A 354 -10.84 14.30 7.24
N PHE A 355 -9.54 14.00 7.12
CA PHE A 355 -8.59 14.03 8.23
C PHE A 355 -8.50 15.41 8.87
N LEU A 356 -8.22 16.45 8.08
CA LEU A 356 -8.09 17.82 8.58
C LEU A 356 -9.42 18.34 9.14
N LEU A 357 -10.53 18.01 8.49
CA LEU A 357 -11.86 18.34 8.99
C LEU A 357 -12.15 17.64 10.32
N GLY A 358 -11.76 16.38 10.50
CA GLY A 358 -11.90 15.66 11.76
C GLY A 358 -11.13 16.30 12.91
N VAL A 359 -9.86 16.70 12.65
CA VAL A 359 -9.03 17.41 13.64
C VAL A 359 -9.66 18.76 13.99
N PHE A 360 -10.00 19.57 12.99
CA PHE A 360 -10.53 20.91 13.20
C PHE A 360 -11.90 20.89 13.88
N ALA A 361 -12.82 20.04 13.42
CA ALA A 361 -14.16 19.93 13.99
C ALA A 361 -14.10 19.45 15.44
N PHE A 362 -13.34 18.41 15.75
CA PHE A 362 -13.24 17.91 17.11
C PHE A 362 -12.50 18.89 18.03
N ALA A 363 -11.47 19.59 17.54
CA ALA A 363 -10.82 20.66 18.29
C ALA A 363 -11.81 21.80 18.60
N SER A 364 -12.63 22.21 17.62
CA SER A 364 -13.64 23.26 17.85
C SER A 364 -14.71 22.84 18.86
N ILE A 365 -15.12 21.57 18.84
CA ILE A 365 -16.05 21.00 19.83
C ILE A 365 -15.40 20.96 21.22
N ALA A 366 -14.13 20.56 21.32
CA ALA A 366 -13.41 20.52 22.59
C ALA A 366 -13.31 21.93 23.22
N VAL A 367 -13.06 22.96 22.40
CA VAL A 367 -13.09 24.36 22.83
C VAL A 367 -14.50 24.77 23.28
N ALA A 368 -15.54 24.49 22.48
CA ALA A 368 -16.91 24.92 22.75
C ALA A 368 -17.57 24.22 23.95
N GLN A 369 -17.30 22.93 24.15
CA GLN A 369 -17.92 22.11 25.21
C GLN A 369 -17.07 22.05 26.49
N GLY A 370 -15.84 22.55 26.47
CA GLY A 370 -14.97 22.57 27.64
C GLY A 370 -14.51 21.18 28.11
N PHE A 371 -14.35 20.20 27.22
CA PHE A 371 -13.74 18.90 27.54
C PHE A 371 -12.20 19.00 27.45
N GLY A 372 -11.44 18.52 28.46
CA GLY A 372 -9.98 18.30 28.31
C GLY A 372 -8.96 19.22 29.00
N GLY A 373 -9.25 19.82 30.16
CA GLY A 373 -8.27 20.65 30.91
C GLY A 373 -7.73 21.91 30.22
N GLU A 374 -6.47 22.28 30.44
CA GLU A 374 -5.83 23.49 29.86
C GLU A 374 -5.42 23.36 28.38
N LEU A 375 -5.48 22.15 27.81
CA LEU A 375 -5.35 21.94 26.36
C LEU A 375 -6.54 22.52 25.56
N LYS A 376 -7.61 22.95 26.26
CA LYS A 376 -8.77 23.68 25.71
C LYS A 376 -8.46 25.05 25.11
N ALA A 377 -7.38 25.69 25.53
CA ALA A 377 -7.10 27.09 25.19
C ALA A 377 -6.32 27.27 23.88
N ALA A 378 -5.94 26.18 23.20
CA ALA A 378 -5.33 26.28 21.89
C ALA A 378 -6.41 26.47 20.81
N SER A 379 -6.20 27.45 19.92
CA SER A 379 -7.08 27.63 18.76
C SER A 379 -7.16 26.31 17.94
N PRO A 380 -8.33 25.95 17.36
CA PRO A 380 -8.45 24.75 16.53
C PRO A 380 -7.44 24.72 15.36
N MET A 381 -7.09 25.90 14.86
CA MET A 381 -6.07 26.06 13.82
C MET A 381 -4.67 25.66 14.29
N LEU A 382 -4.35 25.89 15.56
CA LEU A 382 -3.07 25.46 16.14
C LEU A 382 -2.91 23.95 16.06
N HIS A 383 -3.93 23.18 16.43
CA HIS A 383 -3.87 21.72 16.32
C HIS A 383 -3.69 21.26 14.87
N VAL A 384 -4.23 22.00 13.91
CA VAL A 384 -4.08 21.70 12.48
C VAL A 384 -2.67 22.03 11.96
N LEU A 385 -2.06 23.12 12.41
CA LEU A 385 -0.76 23.60 11.95
C LEU A 385 0.45 23.07 12.75
N THR A 386 0.22 22.40 13.89
CA THR A 386 1.30 21.91 14.77
C THR A 386 1.52 20.40 14.73
N GLY A 387 2.77 20.02 15.00
CA GLY A 387 3.20 18.63 15.06
C GLY A 387 3.15 17.98 13.68
N ASN A 388 2.86 16.68 13.66
CA ASN A 388 2.87 15.90 12.42
C ASN A 388 1.52 15.86 11.69
N THR A 389 0.57 16.78 11.97
CA THR A 389 -0.78 16.76 11.38
C THR A 389 -0.78 16.93 9.87
N MET A 390 -0.06 17.92 9.35
CA MET A 390 -0.01 18.22 7.91
C MET A 390 0.71 17.13 7.14
N LEU A 391 1.86 16.68 7.68
CA LEU A 391 2.59 15.53 7.14
C LEU A 391 1.73 14.25 7.19
N GLY A 392 1.00 14.08 8.30
CA GLY A 392 0.06 13.01 8.56
C GLY A 392 -1.07 12.94 7.54
N ALA A 393 -1.71 14.07 7.28
CA ALA A 393 -2.82 14.21 6.35
C ALA A 393 -2.41 13.86 4.92
N PHE A 394 -1.31 14.45 4.41
CA PHE A 394 -0.98 14.31 2.98
C PHE A 394 -0.12 13.10 2.64
N PHE A 395 0.78 12.66 3.53
CA PHE A 395 1.80 11.64 3.21
C PHE A 395 1.66 10.33 3.99
N LEU A 396 1.17 10.37 5.24
CA LEU A 396 1.10 9.17 6.08
C LEU A 396 -0.24 8.44 6.00
N SER A 397 -1.34 9.19 6.03
CA SER A 397 -2.70 8.62 5.96
C SER A 397 -3.08 8.17 4.54
N THR A 398 -2.37 8.65 3.52
CA THR A 398 -2.58 8.33 2.10
C THR A 398 -1.72 7.15 1.61
N GLU A 399 -1.12 6.39 2.54
CA GLU A 399 -0.30 5.22 2.20
C GLU A 399 -1.17 4.12 1.57
N TYR A 400 -0.77 3.64 0.39
CA TYR A 400 -1.61 2.80 -0.47
C TYR A 400 -2.01 1.45 0.14
N SER A 401 -1.24 0.92 1.07
CA SER A 401 -1.51 -0.37 1.70
C SER A 401 -2.45 -0.26 2.91
N ALA A 402 -2.34 0.82 3.68
CA ALA A 402 -3.10 1.01 4.90
C ALA A 402 -4.44 1.74 4.72
N ALA A 403 -4.63 2.49 3.62
CA ALA A 403 -5.84 3.28 3.38
C ALA A 403 -6.96 2.48 2.67
N PRO A 404 -8.25 2.69 3.02
CA PRO A 404 -9.37 2.02 2.36
C PRO A 404 -9.57 2.45 0.91
N VAL A 405 -10.12 1.56 0.10
CA VAL A 405 -10.33 1.80 -1.33
C VAL A 405 -11.68 2.46 -1.64
N THR A 406 -12.70 2.20 -0.82
CA THR A 406 -14.07 2.68 -1.02
C THR A 406 -14.22 4.17 -0.69
N THR A 407 -15.11 4.89 -1.39
CA THR A 407 -15.34 6.34 -1.16
C THR A 407 -15.87 6.61 0.26
N ALA A 408 -16.85 5.84 0.71
CA ALA A 408 -17.39 5.96 2.07
C ALA A 408 -16.33 5.59 3.12
N GLY A 409 -15.57 4.51 2.89
CA GLY A 409 -14.46 4.11 3.76
C GLY A 409 -13.40 5.18 3.90
N LYS A 410 -13.03 5.88 2.83
CA LYS A 410 -12.06 7.00 2.86
C LYS A 410 -12.51 8.17 3.73
N ILE A 411 -13.80 8.52 3.69
CA ILE A 411 -14.36 9.61 4.52
C ILE A 411 -14.30 9.20 5.99
N VAL A 412 -14.83 8.02 6.32
CA VAL A 412 -14.87 7.50 7.69
C VAL A 412 -13.47 7.33 8.25
N PHE A 413 -12.54 6.79 7.45
CA PHE A 413 -11.15 6.61 7.84
C PHE A 413 -10.46 7.95 8.15
N GLY A 414 -10.55 8.94 7.27
CA GLY A 414 -9.90 10.22 7.53
C GLY A 414 -10.55 10.97 8.69
N LEU A 415 -11.88 11.07 8.75
CA LEU A 415 -12.59 11.68 9.88
C LEU A 415 -12.24 10.98 11.21
N GLY A 416 -12.25 9.65 11.20
CA GLY A 416 -11.87 8.83 12.34
C GLY A 416 -10.43 9.06 12.78
N CYS A 417 -9.49 9.16 11.83
CA CYS A 417 -8.11 9.52 12.14
C CYS A 417 -8.05 10.89 12.84
N GLY A 418 -8.68 11.92 12.27
CA GLY A 418 -8.64 13.27 12.83
C GLY A 418 -9.26 13.39 14.22
N ILE A 419 -10.40 12.73 14.46
CA ILE A 419 -11.03 12.65 15.78
C ILE A 419 -10.10 11.92 16.76
N MET A 420 -9.51 10.80 16.34
CA MET A 420 -8.62 10.02 17.20
C MET A 420 -7.34 10.78 17.55
N VAL A 421 -6.81 11.60 16.63
CA VAL A 421 -5.68 12.52 16.93
C VAL A 421 -6.03 13.42 18.10
N MET A 422 -7.22 14.03 18.07
CA MET A 422 -7.63 14.96 19.12
C MET A 422 -7.92 14.26 20.44
N LEU A 423 -8.53 13.06 20.41
CA LEU A 423 -8.71 12.26 21.62
C LEU A 423 -7.37 11.92 22.28
N ILE A 424 -6.36 11.53 21.49
CA ILE A 424 -5.02 11.22 22.01
C ILE A 424 -4.32 12.49 22.51
N ARG A 425 -4.49 13.63 21.84
CA ARG A 425 -3.90 14.90 22.29
C ARG A 425 -4.47 15.37 23.63
N ILE A 426 -5.78 15.22 23.82
CA ILE A 426 -6.48 15.72 25.00
C ILE A 426 -6.37 14.77 26.19
N PHE A 427 -6.56 13.46 25.96
CA PHE A 427 -6.64 12.46 27.02
C PHE A 427 -5.43 11.53 27.09
N GLY A 428 -4.57 11.55 26.07
CA GLY A 428 -3.41 10.66 25.99
C GLY A 428 -2.18 11.22 26.69
N LEU A 429 -1.17 10.36 26.81
CA LEU A 429 0.14 10.68 27.39
C LEU A 429 1.10 11.34 26.39
N TYR A 430 0.82 11.21 25.09
CA TYR A 430 1.71 11.65 24.02
C TYR A 430 1.15 12.91 23.35
N PRO A 431 1.91 14.02 23.32
CA PRO A 431 1.48 15.26 22.70
C PRO A 431 1.26 15.07 21.18
N ASP A 432 2.12 14.31 20.49
CA ASP A 432 1.91 13.98 19.09
C ASP A 432 1.05 12.72 18.90
N GLY A 433 -0.26 12.90 18.84
CA GLY A 433 -1.22 11.82 18.62
C GLY A 433 -1.35 11.32 17.17
N VAL A 434 -0.69 11.96 16.19
CA VAL A 434 -0.91 11.67 14.76
C VAL A 434 -0.49 10.26 14.34
N PRO A 435 0.75 9.80 14.66
CA PRO A 435 1.19 8.45 14.30
C PRO A 435 0.32 7.35 14.89
N PHE A 436 -0.07 7.51 16.15
CA PHE A 436 -0.91 6.54 16.86
C PHE A 436 -2.33 6.46 16.30
N ALA A 437 -2.94 7.61 16.01
CA ALA A 437 -4.29 7.67 15.43
C ALA A 437 -4.37 7.00 14.06
N ILE A 438 -3.39 7.27 13.18
CA ILE A 438 -3.34 6.66 11.84
C ILE A 438 -3.14 5.15 11.94
N LEU A 439 -2.23 4.68 12.81
CA LEU A 439 -2.05 3.24 13.03
C LEU A 439 -3.34 2.59 13.54
N PHE A 440 -4.01 3.20 14.51
CA PHE A 440 -5.27 2.71 15.07
C PHE A 440 -6.34 2.56 13.98
N MET A 441 -6.55 3.60 13.17
CA MET A 441 -7.55 3.57 12.10
C MET A 441 -7.15 2.65 10.94
N SER A 442 -5.86 2.43 10.71
CA SER A 442 -5.38 1.46 9.71
C SER A 442 -5.82 0.03 10.05
N LEU A 443 -5.94 -0.33 11.33
CA LEU A 443 -6.48 -1.62 11.75
C LEU A 443 -7.96 -1.79 11.37
N TRP A 444 -8.70 -0.68 11.25
CA TRP A 444 -10.12 -0.68 10.89
C TRP A 444 -10.35 -0.68 9.37
N THR A 445 -9.32 -0.41 8.57
CA THR A 445 -9.40 -0.40 7.11
C THR A 445 -10.05 -1.65 6.50
N PRO A 446 -9.70 -2.89 6.91
CA PRO A 446 -10.34 -4.10 6.37
C PRO A 446 -11.85 -4.18 6.64
N ILE A 447 -12.31 -3.60 7.76
CA ILE A 447 -13.73 -3.53 8.13
C ILE A 447 -14.42 -2.48 7.26
N LEU A 448 -13.80 -1.32 7.07
CA LEU A 448 -14.32 -0.25 6.22
C LEU A 448 -14.44 -0.69 4.75
N ASP A 449 -13.50 -1.50 4.26
CA ASP A 449 -13.54 -2.06 2.90
C ASP A 449 -14.59 -3.16 2.73
N ARG A 450 -15.12 -3.72 3.82
CA ARG A 450 -16.26 -4.66 3.76
C ARG A 450 -17.56 -3.94 3.37
N VAL A 451 -17.63 -2.62 3.58
CA VAL A 451 -18.73 -1.77 3.12
C VAL A 451 -18.61 -1.54 1.62
N ARG A 452 -18.89 -2.59 0.83
CA ARG A 452 -18.81 -2.53 -0.63
C ARG A 452 -20.05 -1.82 -1.20
N PRO A 453 -19.88 -0.97 -2.24
CA PRO A 453 -21.02 -0.46 -2.99
C PRO A 453 -21.78 -1.63 -3.65
N ARG A 454 -23.09 -1.44 -3.87
CA ARG A 454 -23.91 -2.46 -4.53
C ARG A 454 -23.32 -2.81 -5.90
N VAL A 455 -23.20 -4.10 -6.19
CA VAL A 455 -22.68 -4.59 -7.47
C VAL A 455 -23.61 -4.11 -8.58
N LEU A 456 -23.08 -3.33 -9.52
CA LEU A 456 -23.83 -2.86 -10.68
C LEU A 456 -24.24 -4.06 -11.54
N GLY A 457 -25.52 -4.12 -11.91
CA GLY A 457 -26.07 -5.17 -12.78
C GLY A 457 -26.69 -6.38 -12.06
N VAL A 458 -26.73 -6.41 -10.73
CA VAL A 458 -27.53 -7.41 -10.01
C VAL A 458 -28.99 -6.93 -10.00
N VAL A 459 -29.84 -7.58 -10.80
CA VAL A 459 -31.29 -7.41 -10.72
C VAL A 459 -31.70 -7.91 -9.33
N LYS A 460 -32.39 -7.06 -8.57
CA LYS A 460 -32.90 -7.42 -7.24
C LYS A 460 -33.86 -8.60 -7.46
N GLU A 461 -33.49 -9.80 -7.00
CA GLU A 461 -34.45 -10.90 -6.99
C GLU A 461 -35.63 -10.44 -6.14
N VAL A 462 -36.77 -10.21 -6.81
CA VAL A 462 -38.02 -9.97 -6.13
C VAL A 462 -38.37 -11.31 -5.50
N ARG A 463 -38.09 -11.44 -4.20
CA ARG A 463 -38.54 -12.59 -3.42
C ARG A 463 -40.07 -12.49 -3.35
N VAL A 464 -40.73 -13.10 -4.32
CA VAL A 464 -42.17 -13.37 -4.24
C VAL A 464 -42.33 -14.28 -3.02
N ARG A 465 -42.96 -13.75 -1.96
CA ARG A 465 -43.40 -14.59 -0.84
C ARG A 465 -44.47 -15.51 -1.40
N ALA A 466 -44.19 -16.81 -1.40
CA ALA A 466 -45.17 -17.84 -1.68
C ALA A 466 -46.15 -17.96 -0.51
#